data_AF-A0AAU5H6W4-F1
#
_entry.id   AF-A0AAU5H6W4-F1
#
_cell.length_a   1.000
_cell.length_b   1.000
_cell.length_c   1.000
_cell.angle_alpha   90.00
_cell.angle_beta   90.00
_cell.angle_gamma   90.00
#
_symmetry.space_group_name_H-M   'P 1'
#
loop_
_entity.id
_entity.type
_entity.pdbx_description
1 polymer ?
#
loop_
_entity_poly.entity_id
_entity_poly.type
_entity_poly.pdbx_seq_one_letter_code
_entity_poly.pdbx_strand_id
1 'polypeptide(L)'
;MTAAMTTAIAVRRRSQPHFWFADRLLGILTGRRPIACLAGLITDDDYDRLWNLTNTRSDWRHRARGHLPSLRHCRFSPTTPGTLEITAIVALTRDCVRAIVFRLERAPGGEHPPSSVRGWRCTAIEAIE
;
A
#
# COMPACT_ATOMS: atom_id res chain seq x y z
N MET A 1 28.55 12.08 -10.54
CA MET A 1 27.87 10.96 -11.23
C MET A 1 27.04 10.14 -10.21
N THR A 2 26.28 10.80 -9.34
CA THR A 2 25.79 10.19 -8.06
C THR A 2 24.27 10.33 -7.87
N ALA A 3 23.61 11.27 -8.57
CA ALA A 3 22.15 11.45 -8.50
C ALA A 3 21.37 10.36 -9.26
N ALA A 4 21.90 9.86 -10.38
CA ALA A 4 21.19 8.88 -11.22
C ALA A 4 21.07 7.49 -10.57
N MET A 5 22.09 7.02 -9.84
CA MET A 5 22.04 5.74 -9.12
C MET A 5 21.00 5.76 -7.98
N THR A 6 20.90 6.87 -7.24
CA THR A 6 19.90 7.02 -6.16
C THR A 6 18.48 7.02 -6.71
N THR A 7 18.25 7.67 -7.86
CA THR A 7 16.95 7.65 -8.54
C THR A 7 16.59 6.25 -9.02
N ALA A 8 17.52 5.50 -9.61
CA ALA A 8 17.25 4.13 -10.08
C ALA A 8 16.92 3.15 -8.94
N ILE A 9 17.56 3.28 -7.77
CA ILE A 9 17.27 2.46 -6.59
C ILE A 9 15.90 2.84 -5.99
N ALA A 10 15.58 4.14 -5.92
CA ALA A 10 14.27 4.61 -5.45
C ALA A 10 13.13 4.20 -6.40
N VAL A 11 13.38 4.17 -7.71
CA VAL A 11 12.43 3.67 -8.72
C VAL A 11 12.25 2.15 -8.56
N ARG A 12 13.34 1.37 -8.48
CA ARG A 12 13.27 -0.09 -8.27
C ARG A 12 12.56 -0.47 -6.97
N ARG A 13 12.76 0.28 -5.88
CA ARG A 13 12.01 0.06 -4.62
C ARG A 13 10.52 0.35 -4.82
N ARG A 14 10.16 1.45 -5.49
CA ARG A 14 8.77 1.76 -5.83
C ARG A 14 8.12 0.73 -6.77
N SER A 15 8.91 0.00 -7.55
CA SER A 15 8.43 -1.10 -8.40
C SER A 15 8.19 -2.41 -7.64
N GLN A 16 8.64 -2.55 -6.39
CA GLN A 16 8.35 -3.74 -5.60
C GLN A 16 6.87 -3.76 -5.20
N PRO A 17 6.22 -4.95 -5.19
CA PRO A 17 4.78 -5.05 -4.93
C PRO A 17 4.34 -4.35 -3.65
N HIS A 18 5.04 -4.55 -2.53
CA HIS A 18 4.67 -3.94 -1.24
C HIS A 18 4.75 -2.41 -1.24
N PHE A 19 5.70 -1.79 -1.94
CA PHE A 19 5.73 -0.33 -2.09
C PHE A 19 4.58 0.17 -2.98
N TRP A 20 4.27 -0.56 -4.07
CA TRP A 20 3.18 -0.21 -4.96
C TRP A 20 1.81 -0.27 -4.25
N PHE A 21 1.55 -1.35 -3.50
CA PHE A 21 0.32 -1.48 -2.72
C PHE A 21 0.23 -0.41 -1.62
N ALA A 22 1.32 -0.14 -0.90
CA ALA A 22 1.35 0.90 0.13
C ALA A 22 1.02 2.31 -0.43
N ASP A 23 1.57 2.68 -1.60
CA ASP A 23 1.24 3.93 -2.28
C ASP A 23 -0.25 4.01 -2.68
N ARG A 24 -0.80 2.90 -3.19
CA ARG A 24 -2.20 2.82 -3.60
C ARG A 24 -3.14 2.93 -2.40
N LEU A 25 -2.89 2.19 -1.33
CA LEU A 25 -3.67 2.24 -0.10
C LEU A 25 -3.62 3.64 0.53
N LEU A 26 -2.45 4.27 0.59
CA LEU A 26 -2.32 5.66 1.06
C LEU A 26 -3.15 6.62 0.21
N GLY A 27 -3.10 6.48 -1.12
CA GLY A 27 -3.91 7.28 -2.03
C GLY A 27 -5.42 7.08 -1.82
N ILE A 28 -5.86 5.86 -1.54
CA ILE A 28 -7.26 5.52 -1.27
C ILE A 28 -7.72 6.12 0.06
N LEU A 29 -6.99 5.88 1.16
CA LEU A 29 -7.33 6.37 2.49
C LEU A 29 -7.29 7.91 2.59
N THR A 30 -6.49 8.57 1.75
CA THR A 30 -6.45 10.04 1.67
C THR A 30 -7.42 10.62 0.63
N GLY A 31 -8.22 9.79 -0.03
CA GLY A 31 -9.21 10.22 -1.03
C GLY A 31 -8.61 10.75 -2.33
N ARG A 32 -7.33 10.46 -2.61
CA ARG A 32 -6.60 10.85 -3.83
C ARG A 32 -6.72 9.81 -4.95
N ARG A 33 -7.17 8.60 -4.63
CA ARG A 33 -7.40 7.50 -5.59
C ARG A 33 -8.69 6.77 -5.25
N PRO A 34 -9.43 6.27 -6.27
CA PRO A 34 -10.57 5.40 -6.04
C PRO A 34 -10.11 3.98 -5.66
N ILE A 35 -10.94 3.24 -4.92
CA ILE A 35 -10.68 1.84 -4.54
C ILE A 35 -10.56 0.94 -5.79
N ALA A 36 -11.32 1.26 -6.85
CA ALA A 36 -11.31 0.54 -8.13
C ALA A 36 -9.90 0.39 -8.77
N CYS A 37 -8.90 1.19 -8.37
CA CYS A 37 -7.51 0.97 -8.77
C CYS A 37 -6.91 -0.37 -8.28
N LEU A 38 -7.54 -1.03 -7.31
CA LEU A 38 -7.18 -2.36 -6.81
C LEU A 38 -8.08 -3.47 -7.36
N ALA A 39 -8.93 -3.18 -8.35
CA ALA A 39 -9.79 -4.20 -8.97
C ALA A 39 -8.94 -5.38 -9.49
N GLY A 40 -9.33 -6.60 -9.10
CA GLY A 40 -8.59 -7.81 -9.42
C GLY A 40 -7.21 -7.90 -8.76
N LEU A 41 -6.93 -7.10 -7.74
CA LEU A 41 -5.74 -7.15 -6.87
C LEU A 41 -6.11 -7.19 -5.37
N ILE A 42 -7.40 -7.22 -5.05
CA ILE A 42 -7.98 -7.33 -3.72
C ILE A 42 -9.09 -8.40 -3.80
N THR A 43 -9.36 -9.08 -2.68
CA THR A 43 -10.51 -9.99 -2.61
C THR A 43 -11.81 -9.18 -2.45
N ASP A 44 -12.97 -9.81 -2.65
CA ASP A 44 -14.26 -9.14 -2.49
C ASP A 44 -14.50 -8.73 -1.02
N ASP A 45 -14.22 -9.63 -0.07
CA ASP A 45 -14.29 -9.35 1.38
C ASP A 45 -13.37 -8.18 1.80
N ASP A 46 -12.13 -8.18 1.30
CA ASP A 46 -11.19 -7.11 1.59
C ASP A 46 -11.54 -5.79 0.90
N TYR A 47 -12.27 -5.83 -0.21
CA TYR A 47 -12.78 -4.63 -0.87
C TYR A 47 -13.78 -3.91 0.03
N ASP A 48 -14.77 -4.64 0.56
CA ASP A 48 -15.76 -4.09 1.49
C ASP A 48 -15.12 -3.61 2.79
N ARG A 49 -14.15 -4.36 3.31
CA ARG A 49 -13.35 -3.93 4.47
C ARG A 49 -12.62 -2.62 4.18
N LEU A 50 -11.95 -2.51 3.04
CA LEU A 50 -11.25 -1.28 2.65
C LEU A 50 -12.23 -0.12 2.44
N TRP A 51 -13.40 -0.38 1.86
CA TRP A 51 -14.46 0.62 1.74
C TRP A 51 -14.88 1.15 3.12
N ASN A 52 -15.18 0.26 4.07
CA ASN A 52 -15.50 0.66 5.44
C ASN A 52 -14.35 1.41 6.12
N LEU A 53 -13.10 0.98 5.88
CA LEU A 53 -11.91 1.65 6.40
C LEU A 53 -11.78 3.08 5.88
N THR A 54 -12.10 3.34 4.60
CA THR A 54 -12.09 4.71 4.06
C THR A 54 -13.14 5.62 4.69
N ASN A 55 -14.28 5.07 5.11
CA ASN A 55 -15.34 5.83 5.78
C ASN A 55 -14.97 6.12 7.24
N THR A 56 -14.50 5.11 7.97
CA THR A 56 -14.08 5.25 9.37
C THR A 56 -12.84 6.13 9.53
N ARG A 57 -11.90 6.09 8.57
CA ARG A 57 -10.70 6.96 8.53
C ARG A 57 -10.88 8.21 7.68
N SER A 58 -12.09 8.78 7.68
CA SER A 58 -12.36 10.04 6.97
C SER A 58 -11.44 11.17 7.44
N ASP A 59 -10.96 11.14 8.68
CA ASP A 59 -9.97 12.06 9.23
C ASP A 59 -8.66 12.08 8.44
N TRP A 60 -8.20 10.95 7.88
CA TRP A 60 -6.98 10.90 7.07
C TRP A 60 -7.12 11.77 5.82
N ARG A 61 -8.28 11.69 5.16
CA ARG A 61 -8.62 12.55 4.02
C ARG A 61 -8.63 14.02 4.41
N HIS A 62 -9.18 14.37 5.57
CA HIS A 62 -9.21 15.75 6.07
C HIS A 62 -7.81 16.27 6.38
N ARG A 63 -7.00 15.50 7.11
CA ARG A 63 -5.63 15.85 7.50
C ARG A 63 -4.70 16.00 6.29
N ALA A 64 -4.89 15.18 5.26
CA ALA A 64 -4.09 15.24 4.03
C ALA A 64 -4.53 16.33 3.04
N ARG A 65 -5.65 17.04 3.28
CA ARG A 65 -6.10 18.12 2.37
C ARG A 65 -5.02 19.21 2.30
N GLY A 66 -4.67 19.63 1.09
CA GLY A 66 -3.61 20.63 0.87
C GLY A 66 -2.18 20.11 1.08
N HIS A 67 -2.01 18.84 1.47
CA HIS A 67 -0.71 18.20 1.63
C HIS A 67 -0.53 17.06 0.63
N LEU A 68 0.74 16.71 0.37
CA LEU A 68 1.11 15.54 -0.41
C LEU A 68 1.47 14.42 0.57
N PRO A 69 0.54 13.48 0.85
CA PRO A 69 0.84 12.36 1.72
C PRO A 69 1.95 11.51 1.11
N SER A 70 2.86 11.01 1.94
CA SER A 70 4.07 10.32 1.50
C SER A 70 4.34 9.06 2.28
N LEU A 71 4.77 8.00 1.58
CA LEU A 71 5.28 6.79 2.19
C LEU A 71 6.71 7.04 2.73
N ARG A 72 6.91 6.86 4.04
CA ARG A 72 8.20 7.09 4.72
C ARG A 72 9.03 5.81 4.78
N HIS A 73 8.41 4.74 5.27
CA HIS A 73 9.03 3.43 5.38
C HIS A 73 8.02 2.36 5.01
N CYS A 74 8.51 1.28 4.40
CA CYS A 74 7.72 0.09 4.13
C CYS A 74 8.57 -1.11 4.57
N ARG A 75 8.07 -1.85 5.56
CA ARG A 75 8.68 -3.07 6.07
C ARG A 75 7.79 -4.24 5.69
N PHE A 76 8.40 -5.38 5.37
CA PHE A 76 7.67 -6.60 5.12
C PHE A 76 8.27 -7.74 5.95
N SER A 77 7.42 -8.67 6.37
CA SER A 77 7.77 -9.87 7.09
C SER A 77 7.07 -11.06 6.43
N PRO A 78 7.77 -12.14 6.03
CA PRO A 78 7.11 -13.34 5.53
C PRO A 78 6.41 -14.07 6.67
N THR A 79 5.13 -14.41 6.50
CA THR A 79 4.34 -15.14 7.51
C THR A 79 4.23 -16.62 7.15
N THR A 80 3.92 -16.91 5.89
CA THR A 80 3.84 -18.26 5.31
C THR A 80 4.38 -18.23 3.87
N PRO A 81 4.69 -19.38 3.24
CA PRO A 81 5.13 -19.40 1.85
C PRO A 81 4.11 -18.71 0.93
N GLY A 82 4.52 -17.62 0.29
CA GLY A 82 3.64 -16.82 -0.58
C GLY A 82 2.78 -15.77 0.13
N THR A 83 3.00 -15.54 1.42
CA THR A 83 2.31 -14.50 2.19
C THR A 83 3.31 -13.54 2.83
N LEU A 84 3.10 -12.25 2.61
CA LEU A 84 3.87 -11.18 3.23
C LEU A 84 2.94 -10.33 4.10
N GLU A 85 3.36 -10.02 5.31
CA GLU A 85 2.76 -8.98 6.13
C GLU A 85 3.56 -7.69 5.97
N ILE A 86 2.88 -6.59 5.68
CA ILE A 86 3.48 -5.31 5.36
C ILE A 86 3.05 -4.29 6.41
N THR A 87 4.01 -3.52 6.90
CA THR A 87 3.78 -2.31 7.67
C THR A 87 4.34 -1.11 6.91
N ALA A 88 3.45 -0.25 6.43
CA ALA A 88 3.77 0.96 5.72
C ALA A 88 3.59 2.17 6.65
N ILE A 89 4.69 2.82 7.02
CA ILE A 89 4.69 4.08 7.76
C ILE A 89 4.49 5.22 6.76
N VAL A 90 3.43 5.98 6.95
CA VAL A 90 3.01 7.06 6.05
C VAL A 90 2.92 8.37 6.79
N ALA A 91 3.21 9.45 6.09
CA ALA A 91 3.03 10.80 6.60
C ALA A 91 1.87 11.45 5.85
N LEU A 92 0.80 11.83 6.56
CA LEU A 92 -0.33 12.56 5.98
C LEU A 92 0.03 14.03 5.78
N THR A 93 0.77 14.59 6.74
CA THR A 93 1.41 15.90 6.70
C THR A 93 2.87 15.76 7.16
N ARG A 94 3.62 16.85 7.38
CA ARG A 94 5.00 16.75 7.88
C ARG A 94 5.09 16.13 9.28
N ASP A 95 4.11 16.45 10.14
CA ASP A 95 4.13 16.11 11.58
C ASP A 95 3.07 15.06 11.96
N CYS A 96 2.24 14.63 11.00
CA CYS A 96 1.23 13.60 11.19
C CYS A 96 1.67 12.29 10.53
N VAL A 97 2.25 11.40 11.33
CA VAL A 97 2.67 10.05 10.92
C VAL A 97 1.59 9.04 11.34
N ARG A 98 1.36 8.06 10.48
CA ARG A 98 0.42 6.96 10.66
C ARG A 98 1.03 5.67 10.10
N ALA A 99 0.38 4.54 10.30
CA ALA A 99 0.75 3.33 9.58
C ALA A 99 -0.44 2.62 8.92
N ILE A 100 -0.15 1.95 7.82
CA ILE A 100 -1.07 1.04 7.13
C ILE A 100 -0.48 -0.35 7.27
N VAL A 101 -1.25 -1.27 7.82
CA VAL A 101 -0.89 -2.68 7.90
C VAL A 101 -1.73 -3.42 6.87
N PHE A 102 -1.10 -4.28 6.08
CA PHE A 102 -1.81 -5.10 5.11
C PHE A 102 -1.01 -6.35 4.80
N ARG A 103 -1.71 -7.36 4.29
CA ARG A 103 -1.12 -8.62 3.86
C ARG A 103 -1.14 -8.71 2.34
N LEU A 104 -0.10 -9.31 1.78
CA LEU A 104 -0.04 -9.69 0.38
C LEU A 104 0.03 -11.20 0.29
N GLU A 105 -0.95 -11.79 -0.40
CA GLU A 105 -1.04 -13.22 -0.65
C GLU A 105 -0.80 -13.49 -2.14
N ARG A 106 -0.04 -14.53 -2.46
CA ARG A 106 0.21 -14.91 -3.86
C ARG A 106 -1.09 -15.38 -4.50
N ALA A 107 -1.45 -14.78 -5.62
CA ALA A 107 -2.62 -15.21 -6.38
C ALA A 107 -2.42 -16.66 -6.85
N PRO A 108 -3.47 -17.50 -6.80
CA PRO A 108 -3.42 -18.85 -7.34
C PRO A 108 -3.14 -18.78 -8.85
N GLY A 109 -2.35 -19.73 -9.37
CA GLY A 109 -2.11 -19.84 -10.81
C GLY A 109 -0.73 -19.43 -11.32
N GLY A 110 0.29 -19.26 -10.47
CA GLY A 110 1.72 -19.43 -10.80
C GLY A 110 2.38 -18.59 -11.92
N GLU A 111 1.62 -17.87 -12.74
CA GLU A 111 2.08 -17.31 -14.03
C GLU A 111 2.90 -16.01 -13.89
N HIS A 112 2.86 -15.37 -12.72
CA HIS A 112 3.49 -14.08 -12.52
C HIS A 112 4.72 -14.17 -11.62
N PRO A 113 5.87 -13.59 -11.99
CA PRO A 113 7.05 -13.58 -11.12
C PRO A 113 6.73 -12.87 -9.79
N PRO A 114 7.47 -13.17 -8.69
CA PRO A 114 7.22 -12.58 -7.38
C PRO A 114 7.39 -11.04 -7.37
N SER A 115 8.13 -10.50 -8.33
CA SER A 115 8.28 -9.06 -8.55
C SER A 115 7.07 -8.40 -9.21
N SER A 116 6.16 -9.16 -9.84
CA SER A 116 4.99 -8.61 -10.52
C SER A 116 3.84 -8.40 -9.53
N VAL A 117 3.29 -7.17 -9.52
CA VAL A 117 2.11 -6.80 -8.72
C VAL A 117 0.91 -7.70 -9.01
N ARG A 118 0.73 -8.14 -10.26
CA ARG A 118 -0.42 -8.97 -10.67
C ARG A 118 -0.45 -10.34 -9.98
N GLY A 119 0.70 -10.83 -9.53
CA GLY A 119 0.81 -12.09 -8.81
C GLY A 119 0.42 -12.01 -7.35
N TRP A 120 -0.10 -10.87 -6.88
CA TRP A 120 -0.44 -10.64 -5.47
C TRP A 120 -1.91 -10.21 -5.31
N ARG A 121 -2.46 -10.53 -4.14
CA ARG A 121 -3.74 -10.08 -3.63
C ARG A 121 -3.51 -9.36 -2.31
N CYS A 122 -4.04 -8.16 -2.18
CA CYS A 122 -4.04 -7.42 -0.94
C CYS A 122 -5.17 -7.93 -0.05
N THR A 123 -4.84 -8.29 1.19
CA THR A 123 -5.77 -8.79 2.20
C THR A 123 -5.49 -8.16 3.57
N ALA A 124 -6.39 -8.33 4.52
CA ALA A 124 -6.22 -7.96 5.93
C ALA A 124 -5.73 -6.50 6.12
N ILE A 125 -6.42 -5.54 5.51
CA ILE A 125 -6.01 -4.13 5.51
C ILE A 125 -6.50 -3.42 6.77
N GLU A 126 -5.58 -2.72 7.44
CA GLU A 126 -5.81 -1.93 8.64
C GLU A 126 -5.06 -0.60 8.57
N ALA A 127 -5.59 0.43 9.25
CA ALA A 127 -4.97 1.73 9.39
C ALA A 127 -4.85 2.10 10.87
N ILE A 128 -3.63 2.31 11.33
CA ILE A 128 -3.28 2.55 12.73
C ILE A 128 -2.63 3.93 12.89
N GLU A 129 -2.76 4.49 14.09
CA GLU A 129 -2.31 5.84 14.43
C GLU A 129 -0.91 5.91 15.01
#